data_AF-A0A4P7YW70-F1
#
_entry.id   AF-A0A4P7YW70-F1
#
_cell.length_a   1.000
_cell.length_b   1.000
_cell.length_c   1.000
_cell.angle_alpha   90.00
_cell.angle_beta   90.00
_cell.angle_gamma   90.00
#
_symmetry.space_group_name_H-M   'P 1'
#
loop_
_entity.id
_entity.type
_entity.pdbx_description
1 polymer ?
#
loop_
_entity_poly.entity_id
_entity_poly.type
_entity_poly.pdbx_seq_one_letter_code
_entity_poly.pdbx_strand_id
1 'polypeptide(L)'
;MDTPSGHSQPSALQDAFALAQRHRADGRPADAEAVLRPLITARPDLVPVWTALAQVLLAQDKPDAEQAFRRALALQPDLAEALAGLAGTAQRAGRYAAAAAAYRRTVGLRPDWLEGWRALGLLSGLIGDGESAIEGLRRSTGQGPHQPVRLSDLHCALSSLDALAGRRPPCPGPLNILYRISDGGYPKPKIAGKRTCLRNFLRMVAPLPGRMSVVADNCRDETVAMIEQEAAAYFGQPDAVRIHRTSLGNGPSWIYARDLALAQDDAEPVYFIEDDYLHLPGAGTTLLEGLERADYVSLYDHADKYKAPAFGGNPVVSHGGEVTRLILTASSHWKFTTSTTMTFAVRVGTLRQDKPLFDRYTSSRHPDDFAVFVNLVSRGRTVLTTVPGRSTHGEPALLSPLVDWTAVAAAAGNPVE
;
A
#
# COMPACT_ATOMS: atom_id res chain seq x y z
N MET A 1 28.57 73.75 10.20
CA MET A 1 27.71 72.95 11.10
C MET A 1 26.98 71.98 10.20
N ASP A 2 27.60 70.82 9.94
CA ASP A 2 27.02 69.77 9.12
C ASP A 2 26.18 68.84 10.00
N THR A 3 24.90 68.73 9.67
CA THR A 3 24.00 67.69 10.19
C THR A 3 24.26 66.38 9.45
N PRO A 4 24.59 65.26 10.12
CA PRO A 4 24.79 63.99 9.45
C PRO A 4 23.45 63.42 8.94
N SER A 5 23.45 63.12 7.66
CA SER A 5 22.42 62.49 6.84
C SER A 5 21.99 61.09 7.33
N GLY A 6 20.67 60.87 7.42
CA GLY A 6 20.06 59.60 7.79
C GLY A 6 20.03 58.55 6.68
N HIS A 7 21.18 57.94 6.33
CA HIS A 7 21.27 56.88 5.30
C HIS A 7 21.95 55.57 5.79
N SER A 8 22.12 55.34 7.10
CA SER A 8 23.00 54.26 7.62
C SER A 8 22.32 52.98 8.14
N GLN A 9 20.98 52.89 8.17
CA GLN A 9 20.27 51.82 8.91
C GLN A 9 19.86 50.59 8.06
N PRO A 10 19.36 50.72 6.82
CA PRO A 10 18.97 49.56 6.00
C PRO A 10 20.16 48.72 5.52
N SER A 11 21.31 49.36 5.23
CA SER A 11 22.51 48.66 4.76
C SER A 11 23.10 47.78 5.86
N ALA A 12 23.19 48.28 7.10
CA ALA A 12 23.78 47.54 8.22
C ALA A 12 23.03 46.22 8.54
N LEU A 13 21.69 46.23 8.46
CA LEU A 13 20.87 45.03 8.65
C LEU A 13 21.06 44.03 7.50
N GLN A 14 21.08 44.50 6.26
CA GLN A 14 21.33 43.68 5.08
C GLN A 14 22.73 43.07 5.10
N ASP A 15 23.74 43.86 5.47
CA ASP A 15 25.14 43.45 5.61
C ASP A 15 25.28 42.37 6.69
N ALA A 16 24.60 42.54 7.83
CA ALA A 16 24.59 41.55 8.90
C ALA A 16 23.91 40.23 8.49
N PHE A 17 22.80 40.28 7.75
CA PHE A 17 22.18 39.07 7.19
C PHE A 17 23.09 38.38 6.18
N ALA A 18 23.71 39.13 5.28
CA ALA A 18 24.63 38.58 4.29
C ALA A 18 25.86 37.94 4.96
N LEU A 19 26.38 38.56 6.02
CA LEU A 19 27.48 38.03 6.80
C LEU A 19 27.09 36.74 7.54
N ALA A 20 25.92 36.73 8.20
CA ALA A 20 25.41 35.54 8.87
C ALA A 20 25.18 34.37 7.89
N GLN A 21 24.67 34.64 6.68
CA GLN A 21 24.52 33.63 5.63
C GLN A 21 25.86 33.07 5.16
N ARG A 22 26.89 33.90 4.99
CA ARG A 22 28.26 33.45 4.65
C ARG A 22 28.83 32.55 5.74
N HIS A 23 28.77 32.97 7.00
CA HIS A 23 29.20 32.14 8.13
C HIS A 23 28.50 30.78 8.15
N ARG A 24 27.20 30.73 7.85
CA ARG A 24 26.46 29.46 7.74
C ARG A 24 26.95 28.60 6.57
N ALA A 25 27.18 29.20 5.40
CA ALA A 25 27.70 28.50 4.23
C ALA A 25 29.11 27.93 4.45
N ASP A 26 29.94 28.65 5.21
CA ASP A 26 31.31 28.25 5.57
C ASP A 26 31.35 27.18 6.69
N GLY A 27 30.21 26.68 7.17
CA GLY A 27 30.15 25.72 8.27
C GLY A 27 30.48 26.32 9.64
N ARG A 28 30.36 27.64 9.80
CA ARG A 28 30.62 28.40 11.04
C ARG A 28 29.33 28.98 11.65
N PRO A 29 28.36 28.14 12.05
CA PRO A 29 27.07 28.63 12.53
C PRO A 29 27.13 29.39 13.86
N ALA A 30 28.17 29.17 14.68
CA ALA A 30 28.37 29.95 15.91
C ALA A 30 28.70 31.43 15.60
N ASP A 31 29.50 31.69 14.56
CA ASP A 31 29.79 33.05 14.11
C ASP A 31 28.52 33.72 13.55
N ALA A 32 27.70 32.97 12.79
CA ALA A 32 26.42 33.46 12.29
C ALA A 32 25.47 33.86 13.43
N GLU A 33 25.44 33.07 14.51
CA GLU A 33 24.67 33.38 15.71
C GLU A 33 25.17 34.66 16.41
N ALA A 34 26.49 34.82 16.52
CA ALA A 34 27.11 36.00 17.12
C ALA A 34 26.79 37.29 16.36
N VAL A 35 26.64 37.22 15.02
CA VAL A 35 26.21 38.33 14.17
C VAL A 35 24.73 38.67 14.37
N LEU A 36 23.87 37.66 14.57
CA LEU A 36 22.42 37.85 14.64
C LEU A 36 21.90 38.27 16.02
N ARG A 37 22.53 37.82 17.12
CA ARG A 37 22.07 38.13 18.50
C ARG A 37 22.00 39.64 18.82
N PRO A 38 23.00 40.48 18.46
CA PRO A 38 22.91 41.93 18.71
C PRO A 38 21.72 42.61 18.03
N LEU A 39 21.34 42.11 16.85
CA LEU A 39 20.20 42.65 16.10
C LEU A 39 18.88 42.40 16.83
N ILE A 40 18.75 41.28 17.55
CA ILE A 40 17.55 40.99 18.36
C ILE A 40 17.46 41.95 19.54
N THR A 41 18.59 42.24 20.20
CA THR A 41 18.62 43.20 21.30
C THR A 41 18.24 44.60 20.83
N ALA A 42 18.73 45.02 19.67
CA ALA A 42 18.43 46.33 19.09
C ALA A 42 16.99 46.41 18.55
N ARG A 43 16.47 45.32 17.98
CA ARG A 43 15.22 45.27 17.22
C ARG A 43 14.49 43.93 17.41
N PRO A 44 13.85 43.71 18.58
CA PRO A 44 13.17 42.46 18.90
C PRO A 44 11.86 42.25 18.14
N ASP A 45 11.42 43.26 17.37
CA ASP A 45 10.22 43.28 16.52
C ASP A 45 10.47 42.74 15.10
N LEU A 46 11.74 42.54 14.70
CA LEU A 46 12.07 42.14 13.34
C LEU A 46 11.97 40.62 13.14
N VAL A 47 10.87 40.21 12.50
CA VAL A 47 10.61 38.82 12.09
C VAL A 47 11.79 38.16 11.35
N PRO A 48 12.44 38.81 10.35
CA PRO A 48 13.53 38.16 9.61
C PRO A 48 14.73 37.81 10.49
N VAL A 49 15.01 38.59 11.55
CA VAL A 49 16.12 38.34 12.48
C VAL A 49 15.83 37.09 13.32
N TRP A 50 14.61 36.97 13.85
CA TRP A 50 14.18 35.77 14.59
C TRP A 50 14.24 34.51 13.73
N THR A 51 13.75 34.58 12.48
CA THR A 51 13.77 33.44 11.55
C THR A 51 15.19 33.03 11.17
N ALA A 52 16.07 33.99 10.88
CA ALA A 52 17.48 33.72 10.56
C ALA A 52 18.21 33.09 11.75
N LEU A 53 18.02 33.63 12.97
CA LEU A 53 18.61 33.05 14.17
C LEU A 53 18.10 31.63 14.39
N ALA A 54 16.78 31.41 14.27
CA ALA A 54 16.18 30.10 14.45
C ALA A 54 16.75 29.05 13.48
N GLN A 55 16.99 29.41 12.22
CA GLN A 55 17.64 28.52 11.25
C GLN A 55 19.09 28.19 11.63
N VAL A 56 19.84 29.17 12.13
CA VAL A 56 21.22 28.99 12.59
C VAL A 56 21.28 28.10 13.84
N LEU A 57 20.34 28.28 14.77
CA LEU A 57 20.20 27.44 15.96
C LEU A 57 19.78 26.02 15.59
N LEU A 58 18.84 25.88 14.64
CA LEU A 58 18.43 24.58 14.11
C LEU A 58 19.63 23.87 13.49
N ALA A 59 20.45 24.53 12.66
CA ALA A 59 21.65 23.92 12.07
C ALA A 59 22.64 23.39 13.13
N GLN A 60 22.70 24.06 14.29
CA GLN A 60 23.53 23.65 15.45
C GLN A 60 22.87 22.61 16.36
N ASP A 61 21.65 22.19 16.06
CA ASP A 61 20.83 21.32 16.93
C ASP A 61 20.57 21.89 18.33
N LYS A 62 20.55 23.23 18.45
CA LYS A 62 20.29 23.90 19.72
C LYS A 62 18.78 23.94 20.02
N PRO A 63 18.36 23.67 21.27
CA PRO A 63 16.95 23.65 21.65
C PRO A 63 16.26 25.01 21.48
N ASP A 64 17.02 26.10 21.59
CA ASP A 64 16.55 27.48 21.43
C ASP A 64 15.91 27.78 20.06
N ALA A 65 16.18 26.95 19.04
CA ALA A 65 15.62 27.11 17.70
C ALA A 65 14.09 27.16 17.70
N GLU A 66 13.44 26.30 18.50
CA GLU A 66 11.98 26.24 18.59
C GLU A 66 11.41 27.53 19.19
N GLN A 67 12.07 28.10 20.20
CA GLN A 67 11.64 29.35 20.82
C GLN A 67 11.82 30.54 19.87
N ALA A 68 12.91 30.57 19.10
CA ALA A 68 13.14 31.60 18.10
C ALA A 68 12.10 31.55 16.95
N PHE A 69 11.75 30.37 16.44
CA PHE A 69 10.66 30.23 15.46
C PHE A 69 9.29 30.59 16.05
N ARG A 70 8.99 30.20 17.29
CA ARG A 70 7.76 30.64 17.98
C ARG A 70 7.69 32.15 18.12
N ARG A 71 8.83 32.82 18.38
CA ARG A 71 8.87 34.27 18.47
C ARG A 71 8.60 34.94 17.12
N ALA A 72 9.17 34.40 16.03
CA ALA A 72 8.84 34.84 14.68
C ALA A 72 7.33 34.69 14.39
N LEU A 73 6.72 33.57 14.77
CA LEU A 73 5.28 33.33 14.57
C LEU A 73 4.38 34.16 15.48
N ALA A 74 4.84 34.55 16.67
CA ALA A 74 4.10 35.48 17.53
C ALA A 74 4.02 36.89 16.92
N LEU A 75 5.05 37.28 16.15
CA LEU A 75 5.09 38.54 15.41
C LEU A 75 4.37 38.43 14.06
N GLN A 76 4.43 37.26 13.40
CA GLN A 76 3.77 36.99 12.12
C GLN A 76 3.22 35.54 12.09
N PRO A 77 1.94 35.33 12.43
CA PRO A 77 1.34 33.99 12.59
C PRO A 77 1.33 33.09 11.34
N ASP A 78 1.31 33.70 10.15
CA ASP A 78 1.22 33.03 8.86
C ASP A 78 2.54 33.07 8.07
N LEU A 79 3.66 32.91 8.79
CA LEU A 79 4.98 32.83 8.18
C LEU A 79 5.35 31.37 7.86
N ALA A 80 5.22 30.99 6.59
CA ALA A 80 5.45 29.63 6.12
C ALA A 80 6.86 29.11 6.46
N GLU A 81 7.89 29.96 6.33
CA GLU A 81 9.29 29.62 6.64
C GLU A 81 9.47 29.27 8.12
N ALA A 82 8.80 30.00 9.03
CA ALA A 82 8.88 29.72 10.46
C ALA A 82 8.04 28.50 10.87
N LEU A 83 6.91 28.25 10.21
CA LEU A 83 6.15 27.01 10.41
C LEU A 83 6.94 25.77 9.96
N ALA A 84 7.60 25.83 8.80
CA ALA A 84 8.50 24.77 8.35
C ALA A 84 9.70 24.61 9.29
N GLY A 85 10.25 25.71 9.79
CA GLY A 85 11.29 25.71 10.81
C GLY A 85 10.87 24.99 12.10
N LEU A 86 9.67 25.29 12.63
CA LEU A 86 9.08 24.55 13.75
C LEU A 86 8.90 23.07 13.43
N ALA A 87 8.41 22.75 12.23
CA ALA A 87 8.24 21.38 11.79
C ALA A 87 9.57 20.62 11.77
N GLY A 88 10.64 21.24 11.26
CA GLY A 88 11.99 20.71 11.27
C GLY A 88 12.55 20.51 12.69
N THR A 89 12.35 21.47 13.59
CA THR A 89 12.74 21.30 15.01
C THR A 89 11.98 20.15 15.68
N ALA A 90 10.67 20.02 15.43
CA ALA A 90 9.85 18.95 15.97
C ALA A 90 10.27 17.58 15.42
N GLN A 91 10.59 17.52 14.12
CA GLN A 91 11.07 16.30 13.46
C GLN A 91 12.40 15.81 14.06
N ARG A 92 13.38 16.69 14.27
CA ARG A 92 14.67 16.33 14.91
C ARG A 92 14.51 15.88 16.34
N ALA A 93 13.52 16.44 17.04
CA ALA A 93 13.12 16.02 18.39
C ALA A 93 12.23 14.75 18.42
N GLY A 94 12.02 14.07 17.27
CA GLY A 94 11.19 12.86 17.18
C GLY A 94 9.68 13.08 17.34
N ARG A 95 9.20 14.32 17.39
CA ARG A 95 7.78 14.68 17.55
C ARG A 95 7.08 14.72 16.18
N TYR A 96 6.98 13.56 15.52
CA TYR A 96 6.53 13.45 14.13
C TYR A 96 5.10 13.97 13.88
N ALA A 97 4.15 13.74 14.79
CA ALA A 97 2.78 14.24 14.64
C ALA A 97 2.71 15.78 14.69
N ALA A 98 3.49 16.41 15.57
CA ALA A 98 3.59 17.86 15.64
C ALA A 98 4.29 18.43 14.39
N ALA A 99 5.32 17.75 13.89
CA ALA A 99 5.99 18.11 12.66
C ALA A 99 5.04 18.04 11.44
N ALA A 100 4.26 16.97 11.32
CA ALA A 100 3.27 16.82 10.26
C ALA A 100 2.20 17.91 10.32
N ALA A 101 1.68 18.23 11.51
CA ALA A 101 0.71 19.31 11.69
C ALA A 101 1.26 20.69 11.27
N ALA A 102 2.52 20.98 11.61
CA ALA A 102 3.19 22.21 11.21
C ALA A 102 3.42 22.27 9.70
N TYR A 103 3.95 21.21 9.07
CA TYR A 103 4.10 21.15 7.62
C TYR A 103 2.75 21.23 6.87
N ARG A 104 1.67 20.68 7.43
CA ARG A 104 0.32 20.82 6.87
C ARG A 104 -0.13 22.27 6.79
N ARG A 105 0.15 23.08 7.82
CA ARG A 105 -0.09 24.53 7.78
C ARG A 105 0.83 25.21 6.76
N THR A 106 2.10 24.83 6.73
CA THR A 106 3.08 25.37 5.77
C THR A 106 2.62 25.23 4.32
N VAL A 107 2.22 24.02 3.90
CA VAL A 107 1.76 23.78 2.52
C VAL A 107 0.39 24.40 2.23
N GLY A 108 -0.42 24.66 3.27
CA GLY A 108 -1.64 25.45 3.14
C GLY A 108 -1.36 26.93 2.78
N LEU A 109 -0.29 27.50 3.32
CA LEU A 109 0.16 28.87 3.02
C LEU A 109 0.99 28.95 1.73
N ARG A 110 1.76 27.90 1.42
CA ARG A 110 2.61 27.78 0.23
C ARG A 110 2.32 26.47 -0.51
N PRO A 111 1.20 26.39 -1.26
CA PRO A 111 0.84 25.16 -1.98
C PRO A 111 1.82 24.80 -3.11
N ASP A 112 2.61 25.76 -3.57
CA ASP A 112 3.68 25.61 -4.57
C ASP A 112 4.96 25.02 -3.99
N TRP A 113 5.07 24.89 -2.66
CA TRP A 113 6.30 24.45 -2.02
C TRP A 113 6.45 22.93 -2.01
N LEU A 114 7.14 22.43 -3.04
CA LEU A 114 7.35 21.00 -3.29
C LEU A 114 8.04 20.28 -2.12
N GLU A 115 9.07 20.88 -1.52
CA GLU A 115 9.77 20.28 -0.38
C GLU A 115 8.88 20.21 0.87
N GLY A 116 7.99 21.18 1.07
CA GLY A 116 7.00 21.17 2.16
C GLY A 116 6.04 19.99 2.02
N TRP A 117 5.55 19.74 0.79
CA TRP A 117 4.71 18.58 0.48
C TRP A 117 5.46 17.26 0.66
N ARG A 118 6.74 17.20 0.26
CA ARG A 118 7.58 16.01 0.47
C ARG A 118 7.73 15.70 1.95
N ALA A 119 8.05 16.71 2.75
CA ALA A 119 8.24 16.56 4.19
C ALA A 119 6.93 16.12 4.88
N LEU A 120 5.80 16.74 4.53
CA LEU A 120 4.48 16.30 5.00
C LEU A 120 4.20 14.84 4.62
N GLY A 121 4.49 14.45 3.37
CA GLY A 121 4.26 13.10 2.88
C GLY A 121 5.03 12.04 3.68
N LEU A 122 6.33 12.27 3.88
CA LEU A 122 7.19 11.39 4.66
C LEU A 122 6.76 11.31 6.14
N LEU A 123 6.48 12.45 6.76
CA LEU A 123 6.07 12.50 8.17
C LEU A 123 4.69 11.88 8.39
N SER A 124 3.76 12.03 7.44
CA SER A 124 2.45 11.39 7.48
C SER A 124 2.58 9.87 7.41
N GLY A 125 3.50 9.36 6.58
CA GLY A 125 3.84 7.94 6.53
C GLY A 125 4.37 7.42 7.88
N LEU A 126 5.26 8.17 8.53
CA LEU A 126 5.81 7.81 9.85
C LEU A 126 4.77 7.75 10.97
N ILE A 127 3.67 8.51 10.86
CA ILE A 127 2.59 8.53 11.86
C ILE A 127 1.37 7.68 11.45
N GLY A 128 1.46 6.92 10.34
CA GLY A 128 0.40 6.04 9.87
C GLY A 128 -0.76 6.73 9.12
N ASP A 129 -0.62 8.01 8.78
CA ASP A 129 -1.60 8.74 7.95
C ASP A 129 -1.27 8.54 6.46
N GLY A 130 -1.66 7.37 5.94
CA GLY A 130 -1.37 6.94 4.57
C GLY A 130 -1.98 7.85 3.50
N GLU A 131 -3.19 8.38 3.71
CA GLU A 131 -3.84 9.28 2.76
C GLU A 131 -3.06 10.59 2.60
N SER A 132 -2.68 11.23 3.72
CA SER A 132 -1.83 12.43 3.68
C SER A 132 -0.43 12.14 3.16
N ALA A 133 0.12 10.95 3.44
CA ALA A 133 1.43 10.55 2.93
C ALA A 133 1.46 10.56 1.39
N ILE A 134 0.43 9.99 0.79
CA ILE A 134 0.28 9.88 -0.66
C ILE A 134 0.06 11.23 -1.31
N GLU A 135 -0.84 12.04 -0.77
CA GLU A 135 -1.10 13.37 -1.32
C GLU A 135 0.15 14.27 -1.21
N GLY A 136 0.88 14.20 -0.10
CA GLY A 136 2.14 14.94 0.08
C GLY A 136 3.20 14.52 -0.93
N LEU A 137 3.41 13.23 -1.12
CA LEU A 137 4.37 12.74 -2.12
C LEU A 137 3.95 13.11 -3.55
N ARG A 138 2.66 13.00 -3.89
CA ARG A 138 2.11 13.42 -5.19
C ARG A 138 2.43 14.89 -5.48
N ARG A 139 2.03 15.78 -4.57
CA ARG A 139 2.21 17.23 -4.70
C ARG A 139 3.68 17.62 -4.76
N SER A 140 4.56 16.89 -4.06
CA SER A 140 6.01 17.16 -4.07
C SER A 140 6.69 16.97 -5.43
N THR A 141 6.06 16.26 -6.36
CA THR A 141 6.58 16.04 -7.71
C THR A 141 6.02 17.05 -8.73
N GLY A 142 5.23 18.02 -8.29
CA GLY A 142 4.55 18.99 -9.17
C GLY A 142 3.39 18.38 -9.98
N GLN A 143 2.99 17.14 -9.66
CA GLN A 143 1.86 16.48 -10.31
C GLN A 143 0.53 17.02 -9.76
N GLY A 144 -0.41 17.27 -10.66
CA GLY A 144 -1.75 17.72 -10.30
C GLY A 144 -2.54 16.68 -9.49
N PRO A 145 -3.60 17.09 -8.78
CA PRO A 145 -4.37 16.24 -7.86
C PRO A 145 -5.00 14.98 -8.50
N HIS A 146 -5.10 14.95 -9.84
CA HIS A 146 -5.74 13.89 -10.62
C HIS A 146 -4.77 12.97 -11.39
N GLN A 147 -3.44 13.11 -11.27
CA GLN A 147 -2.51 12.15 -11.86
C GLN A 147 -2.20 10.97 -10.90
N PRO A 148 -2.10 9.74 -11.43
CA PRO A 148 -1.82 8.56 -10.61
C PRO A 148 -0.42 8.64 -9.99
N VAL A 149 -0.36 8.35 -8.69
CA VAL A 149 0.87 8.35 -7.88
C VAL A 149 1.79 7.25 -8.40
N ARG A 150 3.09 7.53 -8.54
CA ARG A 150 4.08 6.48 -8.81
C ARG A 150 4.18 5.58 -7.58
N LEU A 151 3.94 4.29 -7.76
CA LEU A 151 3.91 3.34 -6.65
C LEU A 151 5.27 3.17 -5.96
N SER A 152 6.37 3.65 -6.56
CA SER A 152 7.66 3.82 -5.87
C SER A 152 7.59 4.80 -4.69
N ASP A 153 6.81 5.87 -4.83
CA ASP A 153 6.62 6.88 -3.80
C ASP A 153 5.69 6.32 -2.71
N LEU A 154 4.68 5.54 -3.11
CA LEU A 154 3.86 4.73 -2.21
C LEU A 154 4.71 3.71 -1.45
N HIS A 155 5.62 2.99 -2.10
CA HIS A 155 6.47 1.98 -1.46
C HIS A 155 7.46 2.56 -0.45
N CYS A 156 7.94 3.79 -0.65
CA CYS A 156 8.74 4.50 0.35
C CYS A 156 7.92 4.85 1.60
N ALA A 157 6.66 5.27 1.43
CA ALA A 157 5.71 5.47 2.52
C ALA A 157 5.25 4.15 3.19
N LEU A 158 5.09 3.07 2.41
CA LEU A 158 4.76 1.72 2.89
C LEU A 158 5.91 1.12 3.70
N SER A 159 7.16 1.50 3.42
CA SER A 159 8.33 1.11 4.21
C SER A 159 8.29 1.69 5.63
N SER A 160 7.56 2.79 5.84
CA SER A 160 7.29 3.40 7.15
C SER A 160 6.07 2.80 7.87
N LEU A 161 5.32 1.88 7.25
CA LEU A 161 4.22 1.13 7.89
C LEU A 161 4.70 0.03 8.86
N ASP A 162 5.92 0.16 9.38
CA ASP A 162 6.48 -0.69 10.44
C ASP A 162 5.55 -0.75 11.68
N ALA A 163 4.67 0.24 11.85
CA ALA A 163 3.63 0.27 12.89
C ALA A 163 2.34 -0.53 12.55
N LEU A 164 2.01 -0.77 11.28
CA LEU A 164 0.78 -1.50 10.87
C LEU A 164 1.02 -3.00 10.60
N ALA A 165 2.26 -3.40 10.35
CA ALA A 165 2.65 -4.80 10.13
C ALA A 165 2.94 -5.56 11.44
N GLY A 166 2.38 -5.11 12.57
CA GLY A 166 2.37 -5.90 13.80
C GLY A 166 1.69 -7.25 13.58
N ARG A 167 2.09 -8.27 14.35
CA ARG A 167 1.41 -9.58 14.33
C ARG A 167 -0.09 -9.36 14.56
N ARG A 168 -0.91 -9.74 13.58
CA ARG A 168 -2.36 -9.79 13.73
C ARG A 168 -2.72 -10.98 14.61
N PRO A 169 -3.87 -10.97 15.30
CA PRO A 169 -4.32 -12.15 16.03
C PRO A 169 -4.38 -13.36 15.08
N PRO A 170 -4.04 -14.57 15.55
CA PRO A 170 -4.16 -15.78 14.75
C PRO A 170 -5.55 -15.90 14.11
N CYS A 171 -5.63 -16.47 12.90
CA CYS A 171 -6.94 -16.80 12.32
C CYS A 171 -7.61 -17.91 13.16
N PRO A 172 -8.89 -17.75 13.54
CA PRO A 172 -9.55 -18.63 14.51
C PRO A 172 -9.80 -20.07 14.02
N GLY A 173 -9.73 -20.35 12.72
CA GLY A 173 -10.13 -21.65 12.21
C GLY A 173 -10.32 -21.66 10.69
N PRO A 174 -10.70 -22.81 10.11
CA PRO A 174 -10.39 -23.19 8.74
C PRO A 174 -10.92 -22.17 7.71
N LEU A 175 -10.18 -22.02 6.61
CA LEU A 175 -10.56 -21.13 5.52
C LEU A 175 -11.95 -21.48 4.99
N ASN A 176 -12.81 -20.46 4.92
CA ASN A 176 -14.02 -20.54 4.12
C ASN A 176 -13.63 -20.32 2.66
N ILE A 177 -14.09 -21.19 1.78
CA ILE A 177 -13.74 -21.15 0.36
C ILE A 177 -14.93 -20.65 -0.44
N LEU A 178 -14.67 -19.69 -1.31
CA LEU A 178 -15.55 -19.26 -2.38
C LEU A 178 -14.89 -19.55 -3.73
N TYR A 179 -15.21 -20.71 -4.28
CA TYR A 179 -14.68 -21.19 -5.54
C TYR A 179 -15.62 -20.78 -6.68
N ARG A 180 -15.13 -20.00 -7.64
CA ARG A 180 -15.91 -19.53 -8.79
C ARG A 180 -15.53 -20.30 -10.05
N ILE A 181 -16.53 -20.82 -10.76
CA ILE A 181 -16.36 -21.62 -11.97
C ILE A 181 -17.41 -21.21 -13.01
N SER A 182 -17.01 -21.14 -14.29
CA SER A 182 -17.91 -20.74 -15.36
C SER A 182 -17.59 -21.37 -16.71
N ASP A 183 -18.62 -21.76 -17.48
CA ASP A 183 -18.46 -22.16 -18.89
C ASP A 183 -18.49 -20.98 -19.87
N GLY A 184 -18.81 -19.77 -19.40
CA GLY A 184 -18.95 -18.56 -20.23
C GLY A 184 -17.64 -17.81 -20.55
N GLY A 185 -16.48 -18.39 -20.22
CA GLY A 185 -15.17 -17.76 -20.45
C GLY A 185 -14.69 -17.85 -21.90
N TYR A 186 -13.85 -16.89 -22.32
CA TYR A 186 -13.19 -16.96 -23.63
C TYR A 186 -12.23 -18.17 -23.70
N PRO A 187 -12.18 -18.90 -24.83
CA PRO A 187 -11.24 -19.98 -25.00
C PRO A 187 -9.82 -19.40 -25.04
N LYS A 188 -9.00 -19.78 -24.05
CA LYS A 188 -7.59 -19.40 -23.96
C LYS A 188 -6.74 -20.66 -23.76
N PRO A 189 -5.50 -20.70 -24.27
CA PRO A 189 -4.60 -21.81 -24.01
C PRO A 189 -4.28 -21.86 -22.52
N LYS A 190 -4.58 -23.00 -21.89
CA LYS A 190 -4.31 -23.26 -20.46
C LYS A 190 -3.49 -24.53 -20.31
N ILE A 191 -2.58 -24.55 -19.33
CA ILE A 191 -1.77 -25.75 -18.99
C ILE A 191 -2.58 -26.82 -18.24
N ALA A 192 -3.76 -26.45 -17.71
CA ALA A 192 -4.67 -27.32 -16.99
C ALA A 192 -6.13 -26.94 -17.29
N GLY A 193 -7.01 -27.93 -17.34
CA GLY A 193 -8.46 -27.72 -17.43
C GLY A 193 -9.12 -27.59 -16.05
N LYS A 194 -10.37 -27.12 -16.01
CA LYS A 194 -11.15 -26.89 -14.77
C LYS A 194 -11.13 -28.06 -13.79
N ARG A 195 -11.32 -29.30 -14.28
CA ARG A 195 -11.28 -30.51 -13.43
C ARG A 195 -9.92 -30.67 -12.75
N THR A 196 -8.83 -30.50 -13.50
CA THR A 196 -7.46 -30.58 -12.97
C THR A 196 -7.20 -29.48 -11.94
N CYS A 197 -7.64 -28.25 -12.21
CA CYS A 197 -7.51 -27.14 -11.27
C CYS A 197 -8.33 -27.37 -9.98
N LEU A 198 -9.58 -27.83 -10.08
CA LEU A 198 -10.41 -28.16 -8.93
C LEU A 198 -9.78 -29.29 -8.09
N ARG A 199 -9.32 -30.36 -8.74
CA ARG A 199 -8.67 -31.48 -8.06
C ARG A 199 -7.37 -31.06 -7.37
N ASN A 200 -6.55 -30.25 -8.04
CA ASN A 200 -5.36 -29.66 -7.42
C ASN A 200 -5.75 -28.81 -6.21
N PHE A 201 -6.71 -27.91 -6.36
CA PHE A 201 -7.20 -27.04 -5.31
C PHE A 201 -7.62 -27.82 -4.06
N LEU A 202 -8.49 -28.83 -4.22
CA LEU A 202 -8.97 -29.67 -3.12
C LEU A 202 -7.80 -30.30 -2.34
N ARG A 203 -6.79 -30.83 -3.04
CA ARG A 203 -5.64 -31.48 -2.40
C ARG A 203 -4.65 -30.49 -1.76
N MET A 204 -4.38 -29.37 -2.42
CA MET A 204 -3.30 -28.44 -2.04
C MET A 204 -3.74 -27.41 -1.01
N VAL A 205 -5.00 -26.96 -1.09
CA VAL A 205 -5.62 -26.04 -0.12
C VAL A 205 -6.22 -26.80 1.05
N ALA A 206 -6.68 -28.03 0.82
CA ALA A 206 -7.29 -28.91 1.82
C ALA A 206 -8.45 -28.25 2.60
N PRO A 207 -9.52 -27.80 1.89
CA PRO A 207 -10.69 -27.24 2.55
C PRO A 207 -11.39 -28.29 3.43
N LEU A 208 -12.12 -27.82 4.44
CA LEU A 208 -12.96 -28.69 5.26
C LEU A 208 -14.37 -28.85 4.67
N PRO A 209 -15.04 -29.98 4.89
CA PRO A 209 -16.42 -30.17 4.47
C PRO A 209 -17.33 -29.10 5.09
N GLY A 210 -18.29 -28.61 4.31
CA GLY A 210 -19.23 -27.55 4.72
C GLY A 210 -18.63 -26.13 4.80
N ARG A 211 -17.30 -25.99 4.59
CA ARG A 211 -16.59 -24.70 4.52
C ARG A 211 -16.31 -24.24 3.09
N MET A 212 -16.76 -25.00 2.08
CA MET A 212 -16.58 -24.66 0.68
C MET A 212 -17.93 -24.42 0.00
N SER A 213 -18.07 -23.23 -0.60
CA SER A 213 -19.19 -22.90 -1.48
C SER A 213 -18.66 -22.66 -2.89
N VAL A 214 -19.33 -23.25 -3.87
CA VAL A 214 -18.99 -23.15 -5.29
C VAL A 214 -20.04 -22.29 -5.99
N VAL A 215 -19.62 -21.17 -6.56
CA VAL A 215 -20.47 -20.34 -7.41
C VAL A 215 -20.27 -20.80 -8.86
N ALA A 216 -21.19 -21.62 -9.34
CA ALA A 216 -21.21 -22.18 -10.68
C ALA A 216 -22.03 -21.26 -11.60
N ASP A 217 -21.36 -20.30 -12.23
CA ASP A 217 -21.99 -19.28 -13.06
C ASP A 217 -22.03 -19.70 -14.53
N ASN A 218 -23.21 -19.79 -15.12
CA ASN A 218 -23.40 -20.22 -16.50
C ASN A 218 -22.78 -21.61 -16.80
N CYS A 219 -22.70 -22.49 -15.81
CA CYS A 219 -22.19 -23.85 -15.97
C CYS A 219 -23.25 -24.78 -16.53
N ARG A 220 -22.85 -25.67 -17.44
CA ARG A 220 -23.70 -26.79 -17.89
C ARG A 220 -23.78 -27.87 -16.81
N ASP A 221 -24.75 -28.77 -16.94
CA ASP A 221 -24.94 -29.88 -16.01
C ASP A 221 -23.72 -30.79 -15.91
N GLU A 222 -22.97 -31.01 -17.00
CA GLU A 222 -21.75 -31.82 -16.98
C GLU A 222 -20.65 -31.17 -16.13
N THR A 223 -20.56 -29.84 -16.14
CA THR A 223 -19.61 -29.08 -15.32
C THR A 223 -20.00 -29.17 -13.85
N VAL A 224 -21.29 -29.11 -13.53
CA VAL A 224 -21.77 -29.26 -12.14
C VAL A 224 -21.56 -30.68 -11.63
N ALA A 225 -21.91 -31.69 -12.43
CA ALA A 225 -21.66 -33.09 -12.09
C ALA A 225 -20.17 -33.38 -11.88
N MET A 226 -19.28 -32.71 -12.62
CA MET A 226 -17.83 -32.79 -12.40
C MET A 226 -17.44 -32.25 -11.02
N ILE A 227 -18.00 -31.11 -10.60
CA ILE A 227 -17.72 -30.53 -9.28
C ILE A 227 -18.17 -31.48 -8.18
N GLU A 228 -19.39 -32.01 -8.28
CA GLU A 228 -19.96 -32.99 -7.34
C GLU A 228 -19.09 -34.25 -7.26
N GLN A 229 -18.65 -34.78 -8.39
CA GLN A 229 -17.80 -35.96 -8.46
C GLN A 229 -16.45 -35.75 -7.76
N GLU A 230 -15.75 -34.66 -8.06
CA GLU A 230 -14.44 -34.38 -7.45
C GLU A 230 -14.57 -34.04 -5.96
N ALA A 231 -15.63 -33.32 -5.56
CA ALA A 231 -15.92 -33.04 -4.16
C ALA A 231 -16.25 -34.33 -3.38
N ALA A 232 -17.13 -35.18 -3.91
CA ALA A 232 -17.48 -36.45 -3.27
C ALA A 232 -16.28 -37.38 -3.15
N ALA A 233 -15.42 -37.44 -4.18
CA ALA A 233 -14.19 -38.23 -4.14
C ALA A 233 -13.19 -37.72 -3.08
N TYR A 234 -13.07 -36.40 -2.91
CA TYR A 234 -12.17 -35.81 -1.93
C TYR A 234 -12.68 -35.91 -0.49
N PHE A 235 -13.96 -35.58 -0.27
CA PHE A 235 -14.55 -35.51 1.07
C PHE A 235 -15.15 -36.82 1.56
N GLY A 236 -15.35 -37.80 0.67
CA GLY A 236 -16.03 -39.06 0.99
C GLY A 236 -17.54 -38.92 1.24
N GLN A 237 -18.15 -37.78 0.88
CA GLN A 237 -19.59 -37.54 1.08
C GLN A 237 -20.16 -36.61 -0.03
N PRO A 238 -21.39 -36.86 -0.51
CA PRO A 238 -21.96 -36.20 -1.69
C PRO A 238 -22.34 -34.72 -1.48
N ASP A 239 -22.56 -34.28 -0.24
CA ASP A 239 -23.02 -32.91 0.09
C ASP A 239 -21.97 -32.08 0.84
N ALA A 240 -20.68 -32.39 0.63
CA ALA A 240 -19.60 -31.71 1.33
C ALA A 240 -19.40 -30.24 0.92
N VAL A 241 -19.93 -29.84 -0.24
CA VAL A 241 -19.79 -28.50 -0.82
C VAL A 241 -21.16 -27.91 -1.14
N ARG A 242 -21.33 -26.60 -0.95
CA ARG A 242 -22.57 -25.90 -1.31
C ARG A 242 -22.45 -25.35 -2.72
N ILE A 243 -23.22 -25.88 -3.67
CA ILE A 243 -23.19 -25.42 -5.07
C ILE A 243 -24.30 -24.39 -5.30
N HIS A 244 -23.90 -23.18 -5.69
CA HIS A 244 -24.79 -22.09 -6.08
C HIS A 244 -24.75 -21.94 -7.60
N ARG A 245 -25.79 -22.43 -8.28
CA ARG A 245 -25.97 -22.25 -9.73
C ARG A 245 -26.47 -20.83 -10.02
N THR A 246 -25.78 -20.11 -10.89
CA THR A 246 -26.10 -18.71 -11.23
C THR A 246 -25.98 -18.46 -12.74
N SER A 247 -26.50 -17.32 -13.21
CA SER A 247 -26.41 -16.87 -14.61
C SER A 247 -26.21 -15.35 -14.66
N LEU A 248 -25.21 -14.89 -13.92
CA LEU A 248 -24.93 -13.51 -13.57
C LEU A 248 -23.78 -12.91 -14.40
N GLY A 249 -22.88 -13.75 -14.93
CA GLY A 249 -21.68 -13.29 -15.62
C GLY A 249 -20.56 -12.87 -14.66
N ASN A 250 -19.44 -12.38 -15.18
CA ASN A 250 -18.20 -12.24 -14.39
C ASN A 250 -18.35 -11.31 -13.15
N GLY A 251 -18.47 -9.99 -13.32
CA GLY A 251 -18.58 -9.06 -12.18
C GLY A 251 -19.73 -9.40 -11.21
N PRO A 252 -20.97 -9.59 -11.70
CA PRO A 252 -22.10 -9.90 -10.83
C PRO A 252 -22.00 -11.25 -10.10
N SER A 253 -21.40 -12.30 -10.68
CA SER A 253 -21.14 -13.56 -9.95
C SER A 253 -20.06 -13.41 -8.88
N TRP A 254 -19.08 -12.52 -9.07
CA TRP A 254 -18.11 -12.17 -8.03
C TRP A 254 -18.79 -11.43 -6.87
N ILE A 255 -19.67 -10.46 -7.17
CA ILE A 255 -20.48 -9.76 -6.16
C ILE A 255 -21.31 -10.76 -5.35
N TYR A 256 -21.96 -11.71 -6.02
CA TYR A 256 -22.71 -12.78 -5.37
C TYR A 256 -21.82 -13.60 -4.40
N ALA A 257 -20.63 -14.01 -4.85
CA ALA A 257 -19.68 -14.71 -4.00
C ALA A 257 -19.26 -13.87 -2.78
N ARG A 258 -18.93 -12.59 -2.98
CA ARG A 258 -18.58 -11.66 -1.89
C ARG A 258 -19.71 -11.55 -0.87
N ASP A 259 -20.95 -11.44 -1.31
CA ASP A 259 -22.09 -11.31 -0.41
C ASP A 259 -22.33 -12.60 0.41
N LEU A 260 -22.00 -13.78 -0.14
CA LEU A 260 -21.92 -15.03 0.65
C LEU A 260 -20.84 -14.98 1.73
N ALA A 261 -19.68 -14.35 1.46
CA ALA A 261 -18.64 -14.16 2.47
C ALA A 261 -19.11 -13.21 3.58
N LEU A 262 -19.74 -12.10 3.21
CA LEU A 262 -20.17 -11.04 4.13
C LEU A 262 -21.28 -11.49 5.10
N ALA A 263 -21.97 -12.59 4.80
CA ALA A 263 -22.93 -13.24 5.68
C ALA A 263 -22.28 -14.04 6.83
N GLN A 264 -20.95 -14.18 6.85
CA GLN A 264 -20.20 -14.88 7.90
C GLN A 264 -19.69 -13.90 8.97
N ASP A 265 -19.15 -14.46 10.06
CA ASP A 265 -18.60 -13.69 11.18
C ASP A 265 -17.30 -12.96 10.80
N ASP A 266 -17.07 -11.79 11.40
CA ASP A 266 -15.96 -10.89 11.06
C ASP A 266 -14.57 -11.51 11.17
N ALA A 267 -14.42 -12.43 12.12
CA ALA A 267 -13.17 -13.10 12.42
C ALA A 267 -12.84 -14.21 11.41
N GLU A 268 -13.84 -14.71 10.68
CA GLU A 268 -13.70 -15.82 9.74
C GLU A 268 -12.81 -15.39 8.56
N PRO A 269 -11.80 -16.21 8.20
CA PRO A 269 -11.03 -16.00 7.00
C PRO A 269 -11.75 -16.61 5.80
N VAL A 270 -11.73 -15.91 4.67
CA VAL A 270 -12.31 -16.36 3.40
C VAL A 270 -11.27 -16.31 2.29
N TYR A 271 -11.26 -17.30 1.41
CA TYR A 271 -10.43 -17.36 0.21
C TYR A 271 -11.31 -17.38 -1.04
N PHE A 272 -11.15 -16.35 -1.88
CA PHE A 272 -11.74 -16.26 -3.20
C PHE A 272 -10.79 -16.88 -4.22
N ILE A 273 -11.30 -17.77 -5.06
CA ILE A 273 -10.50 -18.49 -6.05
C ILE A 273 -11.29 -18.74 -7.33
N GLU A 274 -10.60 -18.63 -8.47
CA GLU A 274 -11.13 -18.91 -9.81
C GLU A 274 -10.74 -20.30 -10.30
N ASP A 275 -11.43 -20.80 -11.33
CA ASP A 275 -11.37 -22.19 -11.80
C ASP A 275 -10.12 -22.57 -12.62
N ASP A 276 -9.18 -21.64 -12.73
CA ASP A 276 -7.99 -21.76 -13.57
C ASP A 276 -6.68 -21.54 -12.82
N TYR A 277 -6.71 -21.73 -11.51
CA TYR A 277 -5.54 -21.69 -10.67
C TYR A 277 -5.03 -23.08 -10.28
N LEU A 278 -3.71 -23.20 -10.22
CA LEU A 278 -2.99 -24.31 -9.59
C LEU A 278 -2.28 -23.82 -8.34
N HIS A 279 -2.09 -24.70 -7.37
CA HIS A 279 -1.46 -24.44 -6.08
C HIS A 279 -0.37 -25.47 -5.79
N LEU A 280 0.55 -25.11 -4.91
CA LEU A 280 1.54 -26.00 -4.32
C LEU A 280 1.06 -26.57 -2.98
N PRO A 281 1.63 -27.69 -2.50
CA PRO A 281 1.23 -28.31 -1.23
C PRO A 281 1.23 -27.34 -0.04
N GLY A 282 0.24 -27.43 0.84
CA GLY A 282 0.13 -26.57 2.02
C GLY A 282 -0.33 -25.14 1.72
N ALA A 283 -0.96 -24.89 0.58
CA ALA A 283 -1.47 -23.57 0.21
C ALA A 283 -2.45 -23.00 1.26
N GLY A 284 -3.33 -23.83 1.83
CA GLY A 284 -4.29 -23.40 2.85
C GLY A 284 -3.60 -22.88 4.13
N THR A 285 -2.60 -23.59 4.64
CA THR A 285 -1.84 -23.17 5.82
C THR A 285 -0.99 -21.93 5.54
N THR A 286 -0.42 -21.82 4.34
CA THR A 286 0.32 -20.62 3.92
C THR A 286 -0.58 -19.38 3.84
N LEU A 287 -1.80 -19.49 3.32
CA LEU A 287 -2.77 -18.39 3.29
C LEU A 287 -3.13 -17.89 4.70
N LEU A 288 -3.37 -18.82 5.63
CA LEU A 288 -3.66 -18.48 7.03
C LEU A 288 -2.47 -17.77 7.70
N GLU A 289 -1.24 -18.25 7.48
CA GLU A 289 -0.02 -17.59 7.97
C GLU A 289 0.11 -16.16 7.42
N GLY A 290 -0.18 -15.96 6.13
CA GLY A 290 -0.19 -14.63 5.51
C GLY A 290 -1.21 -13.67 6.15
N LEU A 291 -2.39 -14.18 6.54
CA LEU A 291 -3.46 -13.37 7.18
C LEU A 291 -3.13 -12.96 8.62
N GLU A 292 -2.07 -13.50 9.20
CA GLU A 292 -1.48 -13.00 10.44
C GLU A 292 -0.56 -11.78 10.21
N ARG A 293 -0.24 -11.48 8.95
CA ARG A 293 0.72 -10.44 8.55
C ARG A 293 0.13 -9.34 7.65
N ALA A 294 -0.97 -9.59 6.96
CA ALA A 294 -1.59 -8.61 6.07
C ALA A 294 -3.13 -8.65 6.09
N ASP A 295 -3.74 -7.62 5.51
CA ASP A 295 -5.19 -7.53 5.28
C ASP A 295 -5.63 -8.49 4.19
N TYR A 296 -4.88 -8.51 3.08
CA TYR A 296 -5.15 -9.30 1.89
C TYR A 296 -3.94 -10.16 1.54
N VAL A 297 -4.19 -11.41 1.16
CA VAL A 297 -3.13 -12.38 0.89
C VAL A 297 -3.43 -13.12 -0.40
N SER A 298 -2.47 -13.19 -1.31
CA SER A 298 -2.51 -14.11 -2.43
C SER A 298 -1.29 -15.04 -2.36
N LEU A 299 -1.38 -16.20 -2.99
CA LEU A 299 -0.22 -17.06 -3.23
C LEU A 299 0.35 -16.87 -4.64
N TYR A 300 -0.29 -16.02 -5.44
CA TYR A 300 0.04 -15.84 -6.83
C TYR A 300 1.10 -14.74 -6.98
N ASP A 301 2.30 -15.14 -7.38
CA ASP A 301 3.35 -14.20 -7.75
C ASP A 301 3.19 -13.84 -9.23
N HIS A 302 2.55 -12.70 -9.48
CA HIS A 302 2.18 -12.34 -10.84
C HIS A 302 3.39 -11.98 -11.70
N ALA A 303 3.43 -12.52 -12.91
CA ALA A 303 4.50 -12.26 -13.88
C ALA A 303 4.56 -10.78 -14.36
N ASP A 304 3.55 -9.97 -14.06
CA ASP A 304 3.47 -8.56 -14.47
C ASP A 304 4.37 -7.68 -13.60
N LYS A 305 4.77 -8.18 -12.42
CA LYS A 305 5.67 -7.51 -11.47
C LYS A 305 7.12 -7.48 -11.93
N TYR A 306 7.43 -8.19 -13.02
CA TYR A 306 8.79 -8.40 -13.54
C TYR A 306 8.92 -7.98 -15.01
N LYS A 307 7.94 -7.23 -15.55
CA LYS A 307 7.89 -6.78 -16.94
C LYS A 307 7.67 -5.28 -16.98
N ALA A 308 8.20 -4.58 -17.98
CA ALA A 308 7.88 -3.17 -18.14
C ALA A 308 6.40 -3.00 -18.59
N PRO A 309 5.72 -1.88 -18.24
CA PRO A 309 4.33 -1.65 -18.61
C PRO A 309 4.05 -1.80 -20.11
N ALA A 310 4.99 -1.38 -20.96
CA ALA A 310 4.90 -1.50 -22.42
C ALA A 310 4.81 -2.97 -22.91
N PHE A 311 5.14 -3.95 -22.07
CA PHE A 311 5.13 -5.38 -22.37
C PHE A 311 4.16 -6.16 -21.48
N GLY A 312 3.06 -5.52 -21.06
CA GLY A 312 2.05 -6.13 -20.18
C GLY A 312 2.50 -6.26 -18.72
N GLY A 313 3.54 -5.51 -18.35
CA GLY A 313 3.90 -5.29 -16.96
C GLY A 313 2.89 -4.42 -16.23
N ASN A 314 2.88 -4.54 -14.91
CA ASN A 314 2.07 -3.68 -14.09
C ASN A 314 2.47 -2.21 -14.30
N PRO A 315 1.54 -1.24 -14.40
CA PRO A 315 1.87 0.19 -14.58
C PRO A 315 2.85 0.78 -13.57
N VAL A 316 3.12 0.04 -12.50
CA VAL A 316 3.89 0.45 -11.32
C VAL A 316 5.29 -0.12 -11.30
N VAL A 317 5.61 -1.00 -12.26
CA VAL A 317 6.95 -1.57 -12.45
C VAL A 317 7.86 -0.54 -13.11
N SER A 318 9.07 -0.41 -12.57
CA SER A 318 10.13 0.42 -13.15
C SER A 318 11.44 -0.35 -13.18
N HIS A 319 12.33 -0.06 -14.14
CA HIS A 319 13.64 -0.71 -14.22
C HIS A 319 13.60 -2.26 -14.23
N GLY A 320 12.52 -2.84 -14.76
CA GLY A 320 12.35 -4.29 -14.88
C GLY A 320 11.75 -5.00 -13.65
N GLY A 321 11.37 -4.27 -12.59
CA GLY A 321 10.73 -4.90 -11.42
C GLY A 321 9.93 -3.95 -10.52
N GLU A 322 9.12 -4.53 -9.63
CA GLU A 322 8.48 -3.83 -8.53
C GLU A 322 9.49 -3.61 -7.39
N VAL A 323 9.63 -2.36 -6.92
CA VAL A 323 10.39 -2.05 -5.71
C VAL A 323 9.52 -2.38 -4.50
N THR A 324 9.92 -3.33 -3.66
CA THR A 324 9.09 -3.75 -2.52
C THR A 324 9.92 -4.30 -1.35
N ARG A 325 9.30 -4.36 -0.16
CA ARG A 325 9.82 -5.02 1.04
C ARG A 325 9.50 -6.51 1.01
N LEU A 326 10.50 -7.32 1.35
CA LEU A 326 10.34 -8.75 1.62
C LEU A 326 10.33 -9.03 3.12
N ILE A 327 9.53 -10.00 3.54
CA ILE A 327 9.58 -10.59 4.87
C ILE A 327 9.73 -12.11 4.76
N LEU A 328 10.38 -12.73 5.74
CA LEU A 328 10.52 -14.17 5.83
C LEU A 328 9.63 -14.72 6.94
N THR A 329 9.00 -15.86 6.66
CA THR A 329 8.15 -16.62 7.59
C THR A 329 8.55 -18.10 7.53
N ALA A 330 7.83 -18.97 8.24
CA ALA A 330 8.11 -20.40 8.20
C ALA A 330 7.76 -21.00 6.83
N SER A 331 6.75 -20.47 6.13
CA SER A 331 6.27 -21.04 4.87
C SER A 331 6.92 -20.47 3.61
N SER A 332 7.31 -19.19 3.62
CA SER A 332 7.82 -18.50 2.42
C SER A 332 8.52 -17.17 2.69
N HIS A 333 9.20 -16.65 1.67
CA HIS A 333 9.40 -15.21 1.56
C HIS A 333 8.10 -14.58 1.03
N TRP A 334 7.74 -13.43 1.58
CA TRP A 334 6.56 -12.69 1.18
C TRP A 334 6.96 -11.30 0.74
N LYS A 335 6.32 -10.81 -0.33
CA LYS A 335 6.44 -9.42 -0.76
C LYS A 335 5.15 -8.66 -0.49
N PHE A 336 5.29 -7.41 -0.06
CA PHE A 336 4.19 -6.46 -0.11
C PHE A 336 3.97 -6.02 -1.56
N THR A 337 2.73 -5.89 -2.01
CA THR A 337 2.49 -5.56 -3.42
C THR A 337 1.09 -4.98 -3.61
N THR A 338 0.66 -4.88 -4.87
CA THR A 338 -0.73 -4.76 -5.29
C THR A 338 -1.13 -6.05 -6.04
N SER A 339 -2.41 -6.37 -6.12
CA SER A 339 -2.90 -7.48 -6.96
C SER A 339 -3.54 -6.97 -8.24
N THR A 340 -3.57 -7.81 -9.25
CA THR A 340 -4.29 -7.63 -10.52
C THR A 340 -5.32 -8.74 -10.74
N THR A 341 -5.61 -9.53 -9.70
CA THR A 341 -6.55 -10.65 -9.77
C THR A 341 -7.47 -10.67 -8.55
N MET A 342 -8.69 -11.18 -8.74
CA MET A 342 -9.67 -11.40 -7.67
C MET A 342 -9.49 -12.74 -6.93
N THR A 343 -8.26 -13.25 -6.92
CA THR A 343 -7.86 -14.45 -6.20
C THR A 343 -7.02 -14.08 -4.97
N PHE A 344 -7.68 -14.01 -3.81
CA PHE A 344 -7.07 -13.57 -2.55
C PHE A 344 -7.85 -14.09 -1.33
N ALA A 345 -7.16 -14.18 -0.21
CA ALA A 345 -7.73 -14.39 1.10
C ALA A 345 -7.80 -13.08 1.89
N VAL A 346 -8.82 -12.98 2.74
CA VAL A 346 -9.11 -11.80 3.58
C VAL A 346 -9.94 -12.24 4.79
N ARG A 347 -9.96 -11.45 5.86
CA ARG A 347 -10.97 -11.61 6.94
C ARG A 347 -12.27 -10.93 6.56
N VAL A 348 -13.39 -11.54 6.91
CA VAL A 348 -14.72 -11.01 6.58
C VAL A 348 -14.93 -9.59 7.12
N GLY A 349 -14.45 -9.29 8.34
CA GLY A 349 -14.54 -7.94 8.91
C GLY A 349 -13.80 -6.88 8.09
N THR A 350 -12.59 -7.21 7.60
CA THR A 350 -11.81 -6.34 6.70
C THR A 350 -12.54 -6.15 5.37
N LEU A 351 -13.02 -7.24 4.77
CA LEU A 351 -13.78 -7.19 3.52
C LEU A 351 -15.05 -6.34 3.66
N ARG A 352 -15.74 -6.40 4.80
CA ARG A 352 -16.95 -5.61 5.05
C ARG A 352 -16.65 -4.12 5.11
N GLN A 353 -15.56 -3.72 5.77
CA GLN A 353 -15.11 -2.32 5.79
C GLN A 353 -14.79 -1.82 4.38
N ASP A 354 -14.20 -2.69 3.55
CA ASP A 354 -13.75 -2.34 2.21
C ASP A 354 -14.85 -2.54 1.14
N LYS A 355 -16.04 -3.04 1.50
CA LYS A 355 -17.15 -3.30 0.58
C LYS A 355 -17.49 -2.10 -0.33
N PRO A 356 -17.60 -0.84 0.16
CA PRO A 356 -17.91 0.29 -0.71
C PRO A 356 -16.85 0.52 -1.80
N LEU A 357 -15.59 0.18 -1.52
CA LEU A 357 -14.53 0.22 -2.52
C LEU A 357 -14.75 -0.87 -3.58
N PHE A 358 -14.98 -2.11 -3.16
CA PHE A 358 -15.25 -3.20 -4.09
C PHE A 358 -16.50 -2.91 -4.94
N ASP A 359 -17.59 -2.41 -4.37
CA ASP A 359 -18.80 -2.05 -5.13
C ASP A 359 -18.47 -1.09 -6.29
N ARG A 360 -17.64 -0.07 -6.03
CA ARG A 360 -17.25 0.92 -7.05
C ARG A 360 -16.55 0.32 -8.27
N TYR A 361 -15.71 -0.69 -8.08
CA TYR A 361 -14.83 -1.22 -9.13
C TYR A 361 -15.23 -2.60 -9.66
N THR A 362 -16.25 -3.23 -9.07
CA THR A 362 -16.72 -4.58 -9.48
C THR A 362 -18.14 -4.58 -10.06
N SER A 363 -18.83 -3.43 -10.07
CA SER A 363 -20.19 -3.29 -10.60
C SER A 363 -20.29 -3.34 -12.13
N SER A 364 -19.17 -3.23 -12.85
CA SER A 364 -19.12 -3.41 -14.30
C SER A 364 -19.14 -4.88 -14.70
N ARG A 365 -19.36 -5.17 -16.00
CA ARG A 365 -19.33 -6.55 -16.54
C ARG A 365 -18.04 -7.30 -16.16
N HIS A 366 -16.92 -6.59 -16.21
CA HIS A 366 -15.62 -7.07 -15.77
C HIS A 366 -15.15 -6.20 -14.60
N PRO A 367 -14.76 -6.81 -13.47
CA PRO A 367 -14.08 -6.10 -12.38
C PRO A 367 -12.80 -5.39 -12.85
N ASP A 368 -12.52 -4.22 -12.26
CA ASP A 368 -11.23 -3.53 -12.40
C ASP A 368 -10.32 -3.89 -11.21
N ASP A 369 -9.78 -5.10 -11.26
CA ASP A 369 -9.01 -5.73 -10.19
C ASP A 369 -7.84 -4.85 -9.74
N PHE A 370 -7.08 -4.37 -10.71
CA PHE A 370 -5.89 -3.56 -10.45
C PHE A 370 -6.25 -2.27 -9.72
N ALA A 371 -7.30 -1.56 -10.17
CA ALA A 371 -7.71 -0.32 -9.53
C ALA A 371 -8.19 -0.56 -8.09
N VAL A 372 -8.90 -1.66 -7.80
CA VAL A 372 -9.29 -2.01 -6.42
C VAL A 372 -8.07 -2.09 -5.52
N PHE A 373 -7.08 -2.88 -5.89
CA PHE A 373 -5.94 -3.15 -5.01
C PHE A 373 -4.99 -1.95 -4.88
N VAL A 374 -4.82 -1.16 -5.94
CA VAL A 374 -4.10 0.13 -5.81
C VAL A 374 -4.80 1.03 -4.81
N ASN A 375 -6.15 1.11 -4.86
CA ASN A 375 -6.90 1.94 -3.93
C ASN A 375 -6.91 1.39 -2.50
N LEU A 376 -6.96 0.07 -2.31
CA LEU A 376 -6.80 -0.57 -0.99
C LEU A 376 -5.45 -0.17 -0.37
N VAL A 377 -4.36 -0.35 -1.11
CA VAL A 377 -3.02 0.00 -0.62
C VAL A 377 -2.89 1.49 -0.35
N SER A 378 -3.50 2.34 -1.19
CA SER A 378 -3.51 3.79 -0.96
C SER A 378 -4.23 4.21 0.33
N ARG A 379 -5.14 3.37 0.84
CA ARG A 379 -5.85 3.59 2.11
C ARG A 379 -5.19 2.90 3.30
N GLY A 380 -3.94 2.46 3.15
CA GLY A 380 -3.17 1.81 4.20
C GLY A 380 -3.46 0.32 4.40
N ARG A 381 -4.22 -0.33 3.50
CA ARG A 381 -4.35 -1.79 3.52
C ARG A 381 -3.06 -2.44 3.03
N THR A 382 -2.74 -3.58 3.61
CA THR A 382 -1.58 -4.39 3.24
C THR A 382 -1.99 -5.57 2.36
N VAL A 383 -1.27 -5.79 1.26
CA VAL A 383 -1.46 -6.95 0.38
C VAL A 383 -0.14 -7.71 0.30
N LEU A 384 -0.16 -9.02 0.58
CA LEU A 384 1.00 -9.89 0.52
C LEU A 384 0.85 -10.95 -0.57
N THR A 385 1.97 -11.28 -1.21
CA THR A 385 2.09 -12.50 -2.00
C THR A 385 3.41 -13.23 -1.75
N THR A 386 3.42 -14.55 -1.92
CA THR A 386 4.61 -15.39 -1.76
C THR A 386 5.60 -15.21 -2.91
N VAL A 387 6.91 -15.29 -2.63
CA VAL A 387 7.98 -15.33 -3.64
C VAL A 387 8.94 -16.47 -3.29
N PRO A 388 9.11 -17.49 -4.15
CA PRO A 388 8.36 -17.73 -5.39
C PRO A 388 6.86 -17.97 -5.12
N GLY A 389 6.04 -17.77 -6.14
CA GLY A 389 4.59 -17.97 -6.06
C GLY A 389 4.23 -19.41 -5.70
N ARG A 390 3.33 -19.59 -4.72
CA ARG A 390 2.78 -20.90 -4.32
C ARG A 390 1.44 -21.23 -4.99
N SER A 391 0.97 -20.36 -5.88
CA SER A 391 -0.12 -20.63 -6.82
C SER A 391 0.15 -19.94 -8.14
N THR A 392 -0.55 -20.34 -9.19
CA THR A 392 -0.46 -19.69 -10.50
C THR A 392 -1.76 -19.73 -11.29
N HIS A 393 -1.95 -18.74 -12.15
CA HIS A 393 -2.95 -18.77 -13.22
C HIS A 393 -2.50 -19.72 -14.33
N GLY A 394 -3.38 -20.56 -14.86
CA GLY A 394 -3.05 -21.60 -15.84
C GLY A 394 -2.73 -21.11 -17.26
N GLU A 395 -2.65 -19.81 -17.52
CA GLU A 395 -2.30 -19.27 -18.85
C GLU A 395 -0.78 -19.21 -18.97
N PRO A 396 -0.15 -19.77 -20.02
CA PRO A 396 1.32 -19.83 -20.15
C PRO A 396 2.03 -18.48 -19.98
N ALA A 397 1.42 -17.38 -20.45
CA ALA A 397 1.99 -16.04 -20.35
C ALA A 397 1.93 -15.44 -18.93
N LEU A 398 1.08 -16.01 -18.07
CA LEU A 398 0.76 -15.56 -16.71
C LEU A 398 1.28 -16.51 -15.63
N LEU A 399 2.05 -17.53 -16.00
CA LEU A 399 2.62 -18.45 -15.02
C LEU A 399 3.52 -17.70 -14.02
N SER A 400 3.42 -18.09 -12.75
CA SER A 400 4.30 -17.59 -11.70
C SER A 400 5.70 -18.11 -11.98
N PRO A 401 6.73 -17.26 -11.84
CA PRO A 401 8.08 -17.64 -12.21
C PRO A 401 8.66 -18.68 -11.24
N LEU A 402 9.74 -19.35 -11.68
CA LEU A 402 10.59 -20.23 -10.87
C LEU A 402 9.98 -21.56 -10.41
N VAL A 403 8.79 -21.93 -10.92
CA VAL A 403 8.15 -23.22 -10.67
C VAL A 403 7.75 -23.86 -12.00
N ASP A 404 8.00 -25.16 -12.16
CA ASP A 404 7.52 -25.92 -13.33
C ASP A 404 6.04 -26.27 -13.17
N TRP A 405 5.18 -25.31 -13.51
CA TRP A 405 3.74 -25.49 -13.42
C TRP A 405 3.17 -26.51 -14.39
N THR A 406 3.87 -26.81 -15.49
CA THR A 406 3.44 -27.87 -16.43
C THR A 406 3.57 -29.23 -15.77
N ALA A 407 4.65 -29.47 -15.03
CA ALA A 407 4.80 -30.67 -14.21
C ALA A 407 3.75 -30.75 -13.10
N VAL A 408 3.44 -29.62 -12.43
CA VAL A 408 2.37 -29.55 -11.41
C VAL A 408 1.00 -29.89 -12.03
N ALA A 409 0.69 -29.34 -13.21
CA ALA A 409 -0.55 -29.63 -13.93
C ALA A 409 -0.66 -31.11 -14.32
N ALA A 410 0.41 -31.70 -14.84
CA ALA A 410 0.46 -33.11 -15.20
C ALA A 410 0.21 -34.02 -13.98
N ALA A 411 0.88 -33.73 -12.85
CA ALA A 411 0.69 -34.49 -11.60
C ALA A 411 -0.74 -34.36 -11.05
N ALA A 412 -1.36 -33.17 -11.18
CA ALA A 412 -2.73 -32.93 -10.76
C ALA A 412 -3.78 -33.66 -11.63
N GLY A 413 -3.44 -33.96 -12.89
CA GLY A 413 -4.36 -34.63 -13.83
C GLY A 413 -4.66 -36.09 -13.48
N ASN A 414 -3.81 -36.73 -12.67
CA ASN A 414 -3.96 -38.14 -12.30
C ASN A 414 -5.10 -38.34 -11.27
N PRO A 415 -5.96 -39.37 -11.44
CA PRO A 415 -6.93 -39.80 -10.43
C PRO A 415 -6.24 -40.10 -9.09
N VAL A 416 -6.98 -40.07 -7.98
CA VAL A 416 -6.47 -40.61 -6.71
C VAL A 416 -6.42 -42.14 -6.87
N GLU A 417 -5.26 -42.76 -6.62
CA GLU A 417 -5.15 -44.23 -6.51
C GLU A 417 -5.89 -44.76 -5.28
#